data_AF-A0A1I8BK87-F1
#
_entry.id   AF-A0A1I8BK87-F1
#
_cell.length_a   1.000
_cell.length_b   1.000
_cell.length_c   1.000
_cell.angle_alpha   90.00
_cell.angle_beta   90.00
_cell.angle_gamma   90.00
#
_symmetry.space_group_name_H-M   'P 1'
#
loop_
_entity.id
_entity.type
_entity.pdbx_description
1 polymer ?
#
loop_
_entity_poly.entity_id
_entity_poly.type
_entity_poly.pdbx_seq_one_letter_code
_entity_poly.pdbx_strand_id
1 'polypeptide(L)'
;MSGTIRQAMTPAITRLREHFEEIRPALDAQERTAEGMEMLRTRTRLAEFYGDPLVWPEFWQSFSRTVDSLEMDPGLKAHYLIQCLRGKAKRAVLGYRPIAEHYEPLKDALKRQFGNEKAIRDTLHAELISLPMANESVYSLRSYLEEVERICRSLTAMGRVEDESIVMMAIKNKLPKNIVLELLKKGKRE
;
A
#
# COMPACT_ATOMS: atom_id res chain seq x y z
N MET A 1 -20.84 57.64 36.54
CA MET A 1 -19.85 57.46 35.46
C MET A 1 -19.81 55.98 35.01
N SER A 2 -20.88 55.44 34.41
CA SER A 2 -20.94 54.02 33.97
C SER A 2 -21.40 53.82 32.52
N GLY A 3 -21.55 54.90 31.73
CA GLY A 3 -22.07 54.84 30.36
C GLY A 3 -21.01 54.57 29.28
N THR A 4 -19.74 54.92 29.52
CA THR A 4 -18.73 55.00 28.46
C THR A 4 -18.03 53.67 28.17
N ILE A 5 -17.90 52.78 29.15
CA ILE A 5 -17.21 51.49 28.97
C ILE A 5 -18.08 50.50 28.16
N ARG A 6 -19.41 50.56 28.30
CA ARG A 6 -20.34 49.71 27.54
C ARG A 6 -20.37 50.04 26.05
N GLN A 7 -20.32 51.32 25.68
CA GLN A 7 -20.35 51.77 24.28
C GLN A 7 -19.04 51.49 23.52
N ALA A 8 -17.90 51.39 24.22
CA ALA A 8 -16.59 51.12 23.60
C ALA A 8 -16.31 49.61 23.41
N MET A 9 -16.92 48.73 24.20
CA MET A 9 -16.74 47.27 24.09
C MET A 9 -17.61 46.64 22.99
N THR A 10 -18.74 47.26 22.63
CA THR A 10 -19.66 46.72 21.61
C THR A 10 -19.02 46.56 20.23
N PRO A 11 -18.28 47.56 19.68
CA PRO A 11 -17.67 47.43 18.35
C PRO A 11 -16.54 46.40 18.31
N ALA A 12 -15.77 46.28 19.40
CA ALA A 12 -14.69 45.31 19.52
C ALA A 12 -15.24 43.87 19.55
N ILE A 13 -16.33 43.63 20.28
CA ILE A 13 -17.01 42.33 20.32
C ILE A 13 -17.64 42.00 18.96
N THR A 14 -18.23 42.98 18.27
CA THR A 14 -18.77 42.78 16.91
C THR A 14 -17.68 42.38 15.92
N ARG A 15 -16.53 43.06 15.91
CA ARG A 15 -15.39 42.73 15.03
C ARG A 15 -14.81 41.34 15.33
N LEU A 16 -14.71 40.98 16.60
CA LEU A 16 -14.30 39.63 17.01
C LEU A 16 -15.27 38.56 16.52
N ARG A 17 -16.58 38.83 16.56
CA ARG A 17 -17.61 37.91 16.06
C ARG A 17 -17.56 37.76 14.55
N GLU A 18 -17.44 38.87 13.81
CA GLU A 18 -17.30 38.85 12.34
C GLU A 18 -16.05 38.06 11.93
N HIS A 19 -14.91 38.31 12.59
CA HIS A 19 -13.69 37.56 12.35
C HIS A 19 -13.85 36.06 12.69
N PHE A 20 -14.57 35.73 13.77
CA PHE A 20 -14.83 34.34 14.13
C PHE A 20 -15.72 33.63 13.10
N GLU A 21 -16.71 34.33 12.55
CA GLU A 21 -17.57 33.82 11.47
C GLU A 21 -16.80 33.65 10.15
N GLU A 22 -15.84 34.53 9.86
CA GLU A 22 -14.94 34.39 8.70
C GLU A 22 -14.01 33.18 8.80
N ILE A 23 -13.51 32.86 10.00
CA ILE A 23 -12.61 31.72 10.21
C ILE A 23 -13.35 30.42 10.57
N ARG A 24 -14.66 30.46 10.89
CA ARG A 24 -15.46 29.28 11.26
C ARG A 24 -15.34 28.13 10.23
N PRO A 25 -15.46 28.36 8.91
CA PRO A 25 -15.30 27.28 7.93
C PRO A 25 -13.91 26.63 7.97
N ALA A 26 -12.86 27.40 8.28
CA ALA A 26 -11.50 26.88 8.40
C ALA A 26 -11.30 26.09 9.70
N LEU A 27 -11.94 26.50 10.80
CA LEU A 27 -11.97 25.76 12.06
C LEU A 27 -12.73 24.43 11.91
N ASP A 28 -13.92 24.46 11.29
CA ASP A 28 -14.72 23.25 11.03
C ASP A 28 -13.97 22.28 10.10
N ALA A 29 -13.23 22.79 9.11
CA ALA A 29 -12.39 21.98 8.24
C ALA A 29 -11.22 21.37 9.03
N GLN A 30 -10.57 22.11 9.92
CA GLN A 30 -9.51 21.60 10.78
C GLN A 30 -10.02 20.52 11.75
N GLU A 31 -11.18 20.71 12.37
CA GLU A 31 -11.80 19.75 13.29
C GLU A 31 -12.20 18.46 12.57
N ARG A 32 -12.86 18.54 11.41
CA ARG A 32 -13.18 17.36 10.58
C ARG A 32 -11.93 16.60 10.13
N THR A 33 -10.86 17.33 9.82
CA THR A 33 -9.58 16.73 9.45
C THR A 33 -8.95 16.03 10.66
N ALA A 34 -9.00 16.65 11.84
CA ALA A 34 -8.50 16.08 13.09
C ALA A 34 -9.29 14.85 13.53
N GLU A 35 -10.62 14.86 13.40
CA GLU A 35 -11.49 13.71 13.67
C GLU A 35 -11.22 12.57 12.68
N GLY A 36 -11.03 12.87 11.39
CA GLY A 36 -10.58 11.89 10.40
C GLY A 36 -9.22 11.29 10.77
N MET A 37 -8.27 12.11 11.22
CA MET A 37 -6.96 11.70 11.74
C MET A 37 -7.06 10.80 12.96
N GLU A 38 -7.93 11.13 13.91
CA GLU A 38 -8.09 10.33 15.12
C GLU A 38 -8.82 9.01 14.84
N MET A 39 -9.86 9.03 14.00
CA MET A 39 -10.55 7.80 13.57
C MET A 39 -9.61 6.85 12.82
N LEU A 40 -8.75 7.35 11.93
CA LEU A 40 -7.81 6.49 11.20
C LEU A 40 -6.69 5.95 12.10
N ARG A 41 -6.17 6.77 13.02
CA ARG A 41 -5.15 6.33 13.99
C ARG A 41 -5.67 5.27 14.95
N THR A 42 -6.92 5.40 15.39
CA THR A 42 -7.56 4.45 16.32
C THR A 42 -8.04 3.18 15.61
N ARG A 43 -8.35 3.24 14.31
CA ARG A 43 -8.89 2.10 13.56
C ARG A 43 -7.84 1.16 12.98
N THR A 44 -6.62 1.60 12.65
CA THR A 44 -5.57 0.70 12.13
C THR A 44 -4.22 1.40 12.04
N ARG A 45 -3.15 0.78 12.55
CA ARG A 45 -1.79 1.24 12.22
C ARG A 45 -1.58 0.98 10.73
N LEU A 46 -1.63 2.03 9.91
CA LEU A 46 -1.40 1.92 8.47
C LEU A 46 -0.06 1.24 8.21
N ALA A 47 -0.05 0.27 7.30
CA ALA A 47 1.16 -0.46 6.95
C ALA A 47 2.21 0.49 6.36
N GLU A 48 3.46 0.33 6.77
CA GLU A 48 4.56 1.11 6.21
C GLU A 48 5.02 0.49 4.89
N PHE A 49 5.29 1.34 3.90
CA PHE A 49 5.77 0.92 2.59
C PHE A 49 7.16 1.47 2.30
N TYR A 50 8.14 0.59 2.14
CA TYR A 50 9.55 0.96 1.96
C TYR A 50 9.98 1.08 0.49
N GLY A 51 9.12 0.67 -0.45
CA GLY A 51 9.39 0.72 -1.90
C GLY A 51 9.80 -0.62 -2.52
N ASP A 52 9.36 -1.74 -1.93
CA ASP A 52 9.49 -3.06 -2.52
C ASP A 52 8.29 -3.33 -3.46
N PRO A 53 8.51 -3.48 -4.79
CA PRO A 53 7.44 -3.80 -5.72
C PRO A 53 6.68 -5.09 -5.39
N LEU A 54 7.30 -6.09 -4.75
CA LEU A 54 6.63 -7.35 -4.42
C LEU A 54 5.52 -7.17 -3.37
N VAL A 55 5.71 -6.23 -2.45
CA VAL A 55 4.77 -5.92 -1.36
C VAL A 55 3.76 -4.83 -1.78
N TRP A 56 3.98 -4.18 -2.93
CA TRP A 56 3.10 -3.11 -3.41
C TRP A 56 1.63 -3.52 -3.54
N PRO A 57 1.27 -4.69 -4.12
CA PRO A 57 -0.14 -5.08 -4.28
C PRO A 57 -0.88 -5.18 -2.94
N GLU A 58 -0.24 -5.81 -1.94
CA GLU A 58 -0.78 -5.98 -0.59
C GLU A 58 -0.93 -4.63 0.12
N PHE A 59 0.11 -3.80 0.05
CA PHE A 59 0.10 -2.45 0.60
C PHE A 59 -1.02 -1.61 -0.01
N TRP A 60 -1.11 -1.56 -1.34
CA TRP A 60 -2.09 -0.73 -2.03
C TRP A 60 -3.52 -1.22 -1.78
N GLN A 61 -3.75 -2.53 -1.74
CA GLN A 61 -5.07 -3.08 -1.41
C GLN A 61 -5.49 -2.71 0.02
N SER A 62 -4.57 -2.81 0.98
CA SER A 62 -4.83 -2.42 2.38
C SER A 62 -5.09 -0.92 2.50
N PHE A 63 -4.21 -0.09 1.96
CA PHE A 63 -4.37 1.37 1.97
C PHE A 63 -5.65 1.80 1.26
N SER A 64 -6.00 1.14 0.16
CA SER A 64 -7.18 1.51 -0.62
C SER A 64 -8.46 1.29 0.18
N ARG A 65 -8.60 0.16 0.87
CA ARG A 65 -9.76 -0.16 1.72
C ARG A 65 -9.88 0.75 2.94
N THR A 66 -8.76 1.22 3.47
CA THR A 66 -8.75 2.00 4.71
C THR A 66 -8.80 3.51 4.47
N VAL A 67 -8.29 4.01 3.33
CA VAL A 67 -8.13 5.45 3.06
C VAL A 67 -8.66 5.84 1.68
N ASP A 68 -8.19 5.22 0.59
CA ASP A 68 -8.53 5.62 -0.79
C ASP A 68 -10.04 5.51 -1.07
N SER A 69 -10.69 4.46 -0.57
CA SER A 69 -12.12 4.18 -0.77
C SER A 69 -13.05 5.01 0.12
N LEU A 70 -12.52 5.72 1.11
CA LEU A 70 -13.33 6.57 1.98
C LEU A 70 -13.60 7.91 1.30
N GLU A 71 -14.80 8.45 1.46
CA GLU A 71 -15.14 9.81 1.02
C GLU A 71 -14.56 10.83 2.01
N MET A 72 -13.30 11.20 1.80
CA MET A 72 -12.58 12.20 2.61
C MET A 72 -11.78 13.14 1.71
N ASP A 73 -11.34 14.26 2.29
CA ASP A 73 -10.51 15.25 1.60
C ASP A 73 -9.28 14.60 0.93
N PRO A 74 -9.06 14.80 -0.39
CA PRO A 74 -7.93 14.21 -1.08
C PRO A 74 -6.56 14.70 -0.58
N GLY A 75 -6.47 15.91 -0.04
CA GLY A 75 -5.25 16.42 0.59
C GLY A 75 -4.92 15.64 1.87
N LEU A 76 -5.94 15.31 2.66
CA LEU A 76 -5.82 14.42 3.81
C LEU A 76 -5.43 12.98 3.40
N LYS A 77 -6.01 12.45 2.32
CA LYS A 77 -5.56 11.15 1.75
C LYS A 77 -4.09 11.19 1.34
N ALA A 78 -3.66 12.27 0.67
CA ALA A 78 -2.27 12.48 0.29
C ALA A 78 -1.36 12.55 1.52
N HIS A 79 -1.80 13.22 2.58
CA HIS A 79 -1.09 13.26 3.86
C HIS A 79 -0.85 11.86 4.43
N TYR A 80 -1.90 11.03 4.56
CA TYR A 80 -1.75 9.67 5.07
C TYR A 80 -0.87 8.81 4.18
N LEU A 81 -1.06 8.89 2.85
CA LEU A 81 -0.25 8.12 1.92
C LEU A 81 1.22 8.45 2.13
N ILE A 82 1.59 9.74 2.16
CA ILE A 82 2.95 10.21 2.41
C ILE A 82 3.48 9.76 3.79
N GLN A 83 2.63 9.64 4.81
CA GLN A 83 3.00 9.15 6.14
C GLN A 83 3.25 7.63 6.19
N CYS A 84 2.67 6.84 5.30
CA CYS A 84 2.95 5.41 5.20
C CYS A 84 4.28 5.11 4.51
N LEU A 85 4.80 6.03 3.69
CA LEU A 85 6.00 5.79 2.89
C LEU A 85 7.29 5.93 3.70
N ARG A 86 8.23 5.03 3.46
CA ARG A 86 9.59 5.00 4.02
C ARG A 86 10.59 4.75 2.89
N GLY A 87 11.89 4.92 3.19
CA GLY A 87 12.98 4.50 2.31
C GLY A 87 12.86 4.95 0.84
N LYS A 88 12.85 3.99 -0.09
CA LYS A 88 12.77 4.23 -1.54
C LYS A 88 11.42 4.82 -1.94
N ALA A 89 10.33 4.35 -1.34
CA ALA A 89 9.00 4.90 -1.61
C ALA A 89 8.86 6.35 -1.16
N LYS A 90 9.45 6.74 -0.01
CA LYS A 90 9.43 8.14 0.43
C LYS A 90 10.22 9.04 -0.53
N ARG A 91 11.35 8.55 -1.05
CA ARG A 91 12.16 9.27 -2.04
C ARG A 91 11.42 9.47 -3.36
N ALA A 92 10.62 8.49 -3.78
CA ALA A 92 9.82 8.56 -5.00
C ALA A 92 8.84 9.74 -5.04
N VAL A 93 8.44 10.21 -3.87
CA VAL A 93 7.41 11.24 -3.71
C VAL A 93 7.97 12.57 -3.19
N LEU A 94 9.30 12.74 -3.22
CA LEU A 94 9.90 14.03 -2.93
C LEU A 94 9.39 15.08 -3.94
N GLY A 95 8.98 16.23 -3.42
CA GLY A 95 8.39 17.32 -4.23
C GLY A 95 6.86 17.30 -4.30
N TYR A 96 6.19 16.23 -3.84
CA TYR A 96 4.75 16.23 -3.70
C TYR A 96 4.33 16.86 -2.37
N ARG A 97 3.27 17.68 -2.39
CA ARG A 97 2.68 18.29 -1.20
C ARG A 97 1.42 17.51 -0.80
N PRO A 98 1.08 17.45 0.51
CA PRO A 98 -0.15 16.82 1.00
C PRO A 98 -1.36 17.74 0.73
N ILE A 99 -1.66 17.97 -0.53
CA ILE A 99 -2.78 18.80 -1.01
C ILE A 99 -3.59 18.01 -2.04
N ALA A 100 -4.87 18.35 -2.19
CA ALA A 100 -5.80 17.59 -3.03
C ALA A 100 -5.32 17.41 -4.47
N GLU A 101 -4.78 18.48 -5.07
CA GLU A 101 -4.25 18.48 -6.45
C GLU A 101 -3.13 17.45 -6.68
N HIS A 102 -2.38 17.10 -5.64
CA HIS A 102 -1.24 16.19 -5.73
C HIS A 102 -1.61 14.74 -5.45
N TYR A 103 -2.85 14.44 -5.01
CA TYR A 103 -3.20 13.09 -4.60
C TYR A 103 -3.14 12.06 -5.73
N GLU A 104 -3.80 12.33 -6.85
CA GLU A 104 -3.76 11.44 -8.02
C GLU A 104 -2.35 11.37 -8.64
N PRO A 105 -1.64 12.49 -8.87
CA PRO A 105 -0.24 12.45 -9.33
C PRO A 105 0.70 11.65 -8.41
N LEU A 106 0.49 11.70 -7.09
CA LEU A 106 1.23 10.95 -6.09
C LEU A 106 0.98 9.43 -6.24
N LYS A 107 -0.30 9.04 -6.36
CA LYS A 107 -0.70 7.65 -6.61
C LYS A 107 -0.09 7.11 -7.89
N ASP A 108 -0.16 7.87 -8.98
CA ASP A 108 0.38 7.49 -10.27
C ASP A 108 1.89 7.33 -10.25
N ALA A 109 2.61 8.22 -9.56
CA ALA A 109 4.06 8.11 -9.41
C ALA A 109 4.46 6.81 -8.69
N LEU A 110 3.76 6.48 -7.60
CA LEU A 110 3.98 5.24 -6.85
C LEU A 110 3.61 4.01 -7.68
N LYS A 111 2.45 4.02 -8.34
CA LYS A 111 2.00 2.90 -9.18
C LYS A 111 2.93 2.67 -10.37
N ARG A 112 3.42 3.73 -11.01
CA ARG A 112 4.39 3.62 -12.10
C ARG A 112 5.70 2.99 -11.65
N GLN A 113 6.16 3.32 -10.44
CA GLN A 113 7.46 2.87 -9.94
C GLN A 113 7.43 1.51 -9.24
N PHE A 114 6.33 1.17 -8.58
CA PHE A 114 6.22 -0.02 -7.74
C PHE A 114 5.07 -0.95 -8.13
N GLY A 115 4.08 -0.47 -8.89
CA GLY A 115 2.88 -1.21 -9.26
C GLY A 115 2.84 -1.69 -10.71
N ASN A 116 4.00 -1.79 -11.37
CA ASN A 116 4.06 -2.41 -12.69
C ASN A 116 3.94 -3.93 -12.55
N GLU A 117 2.71 -4.43 -12.65
CA GLU A 117 2.39 -5.86 -12.51
C GLU A 117 3.23 -6.76 -13.42
N LYS A 118 3.51 -6.33 -14.65
CA LYS A 118 4.36 -7.09 -15.57
C LYS A 118 5.78 -7.23 -15.03
N ALA A 119 6.38 -6.13 -14.58
CA ALA A 119 7.74 -6.17 -14.03
C ALA A 119 7.82 -7.00 -12.73
N ILE A 120 6.78 -6.96 -11.90
CA ILE A 120 6.69 -7.79 -10.68
C ILE A 120 6.59 -9.27 -11.07
N ARG A 121 5.73 -9.63 -12.03
CA ARG A 121 5.61 -11.01 -12.55
C ARG A 121 6.92 -11.50 -13.14
N ASP A 122 7.57 -10.71 -13.99
CA ASP A 122 8.87 -11.04 -14.59
C ASP A 122 9.94 -11.31 -13.52
N THR A 123 9.92 -10.52 -12.43
CA THR A 123 10.82 -10.71 -11.29
C THR A 123 10.53 -12.02 -10.55
N LEU A 124 9.27 -12.34 -10.28
CA LEU A 124 8.87 -13.59 -9.62
C LEU A 124 9.19 -14.82 -10.47
N HIS A 125 9.02 -14.74 -11.79
CA HIS A 125 9.43 -15.79 -12.71
C HIS A 125 10.94 -15.98 -12.74
N ALA A 126 11.70 -14.88 -12.79
CA ALA A 126 13.16 -14.94 -12.70
C ALA A 126 13.62 -15.55 -11.36
N GLU A 127 12.97 -15.19 -10.26
CA GLU A 127 13.24 -15.75 -8.93
C GLU A 127 13.00 -17.27 -8.92
N LEU A 128 11.85 -17.72 -9.42
CA LEU A 128 11.50 -19.14 -9.52
C LEU A 128 12.50 -19.94 -10.37
N ILE A 129 12.92 -19.38 -11.51
CA ILE A 129 13.93 -19.99 -12.40
C ILE A 129 15.32 -20.01 -11.73
N SER A 130 15.62 -19.02 -10.90
CA SER A 130 16.90 -18.89 -10.20
C SER A 130 17.03 -19.73 -8.93
N LEU A 131 15.93 -20.32 -8.44
CA LEU A 131 15.95 -21.14 -7.23
C LEU A 131 17.05 -22.22 -7.30
N PRO A 132 17.73 -22.51 -6.17
CA PRO A 132 18.72 -23.57 -6.12
C PRO A 132 18.06 -24.93 -6.37
N MET A 133 18.83 -25.85 -6.96
CA MET A 133 18.36 -27.23 -7.13
C MET A 133 18.18 -27.87 -5.75
N ALA A 134 16.98 -28.38 -5.49
CA ALA A 134 16.71 -29.15 -4.29
C ALA A 134 17.43 -30.50 -4.38
N ASN A 135 17.92 -30.99 -3.25
CA ASN A 135 18.44 -32.36 -3.13
C ASN A 135 17.42 -33.26 -2.42
N GLU A 136 17.76 -34.53 -2.20
CA GLU A 136 16.86 -35.52 -1.60
C GLU A 136 16.68 -35.36 -0.08
N SER A 137 17.40 -34.43 0.56
CA SER A 137 17.22 -34.13 1.97
C SER A 137 15.86 -33.50 2.22
N VAL A 138 15.19 -33.98 3.27
CA VAL A 138 13.91 -33.42 3.76
C VAL A 138 14.01 -31.91 4.00
N TYR A 139 15.15 -31.43 4.51
CA TYR A 139 15.36 -30.00 4.76
C TYR A 139 15.40 -29.21 3.44
N SER A 140 16.11 -29.71 2.43
CA SER A 140 16.23 -29.06 1.13
C SER A 140 14.90 -29.03 0.38
N LEU A 141 14.16 -30.13 0.39
CA LEU A 141 12.84 -30.23 -0.23
C LEU A 141 11.83 -29.31 0.46
N ARG A 142 11.86 -29.22 1.79
CA ARG A 142 10.98 -28.33 2.56
C ARG A 142 11.26 -26.87 2.25
N SER A 143 12.52 -26.45 2.33
CA SER A 143 12.91 -25.07 2.03
C SER A 143 12.57 -24.68 0.58
N TYR A 144 12.78 -25.60 -0.36
CA TYR A 144 12.39 -25.39 -1.75
C TYR A 144 10.87 -25.24 -1.92
N LEU A 145 10.08 -26.09 -1.25
CA LEU A 145 8.61 -25.99 -1.25
C LEU A 145 8.14 -24.65 -0.68
N GLU A 146 8.69 -24.22 0.45
CA GLU A 146 8.34 -22.95 1.09
C GLU A 146 8.56 -21.75 0.15
N GLU A 147 9.69 -21.72 -0.58
CA GLU A 147 9.98 -20.68 -1.57
C GLU A 147 9.06 -20.73 -2.78
N VAL A 148 8.84 -21.92 -3.36
CA VAL A 148 7.91 -22.10 -4.48
C VAL A 148 6.51 -21.66 -4.09
N GLU A 149 6.02 -22.07 -2.91
CA GLU A 149 4.71 -21.64 -2.43
C GLU A 149 4.63 -20.14 -2.21
N ARG A 150 5.68 -19.51 -1.66
CA ARG A 150 5.73 -18.05 -1.48
C ARG A 150 5.59 -17.33 -2.82
N ILE A 151 6.34 -17.75 -3.83
CA ILE A 151 6.29 -17.16 -5.18
C ILE A 151 4.92 -17.39 -5.83
N CYS A 152 4.39 -18.63 -5.77
CA CYS A 152 3.09 -18.97 -6.34
C CYS A 152 1.94 -18.20 -5.66
N ARG A 153 1.97 -18.02 -4.33
CA ARG A 153 0.99 -17.19 -3.62
C ARG A 153 1.03 -15.75 -4.12
N SER A 154 2.23 -15.19 -4.31
CA SER A 154 2.39 -13.81 -4.82
C SER A 154 1.88 -13.67 -6.26
N LEU A 155 2.22 -14.62 -7.15
CA LEU A 155 1.69 -14.65 -8.52
C LEU A 155 0.16 -14.76 -8.56
N THR A 156 -0.44 -15.58 -7.69
CA THR A 156 -1.89 -15.77 -7.61
C THR A 156 -2.61 -14.53 -7.07
N ALA A 157 -1.99 -13.79 -6.14
CA ALA A 157 -2.54 -12.54 -5.62
C ALA A 157 -2.69 -11.46 -6.71
N MET A 158 -1.93 -11.55 -7.80
CA MET A 158 -1.99 -10.65 -8.96
C MET A 158 -3.03 -11.06 -10.02
N GLY A 159 -3.85 -12.10 -9.77
CA GLY A 159 -4.92 -12.54 -10.66
C GLY A 159 -4.65 -13.89 -11.32
N ARG A 160 -5.18 -14.11 -12.53
CA ARG A 160 -5.03 -15.40 -13.22
C ARG A 160 -3.55 -15.74 -13.47
N VAL A 161 -3.20 -16.97 -13.13
CA VAL A 161 -1.91 -17.58 -13.45
C VAL A 161 -1.93 -17.94 -14.94
N GLU A 162 -1.64 -16.95 -15.79
CA GLU A 162 -1.47 -17.17 -17.24
C GLU A 162 -0.25 -18.06 -17.54
N ASP A 163 0.62 -18.24 -16.54
CA ASP A 163 1.95 -18.83 -16.68
C ASP A 163 2.10 -20.20 -16.02
N GLU A 164 1.00 -20.94 -15.80
CA GLU A 164 1.02 -22.21 -15.06
C GLU A 164 2.00 -23.23 -15.67
N SER A 165 2.13 -23.24 -17.00
CA SER A 165 3.09 -24.08 -17.72
C SER A 165 4.55 -23.71 -17.41
N ILE A 166 4.87 -22.41 -17.37
CA ILE A 166 6.23 -21.91 -17.08
C ILE A 166 6.58 -22.20 -15.63
N VAL A 167 5.64 -21.92 -14.71
CA VAL A 167 5.80 -22.20 -13.28
C VAL A 167 6.05 -23.70 -13.06
N MET A 168 5.23 -24.56 -13.67
CA MET A 168 5.37 -26.01 -13.54
C MET A 168 6.69 -26.52 -14.13
N MET A 169 7.14 -25.96 -15.26
CA MET A 169 8.43 -26.30 -15.87
C MET A 169 9.60 -25.91 -14.97
N ALA A 170 9.59 -24.69 -14.44
CA ALA A 170 10.62 -24.20 -13.51
C ALA A 170 10.67 -25.08 -12.25
N ILE A 171 9.50 -25.45 -11.70
CA ILE A 171 9.43 -26.28 -10.50
C ILE A 171 10.06 -27.67 -10.74
N LYS A 172 9.70 -28.33 -11.85
CA LYS A 172 10.20 -29.67 -12.19
C LYS A 172 11.71 -29.68 -12.45
N ASN A 173 12.24 -28.61 -13.07
CA ASN A 173 13.66 -28.53 -13.42
C ASN A 173 14.60 -28.39 -12.21
N LYS A 174 14.07 -27.99 -11.05
CA LYS A 174 14.87 -27.81 -9.81
C LYS A 174 14.68 -28.93 -8.80
N LEU A 175 13.82 -29.90 -9.08
CA LEU A 175 13.60 -31.08 -8.23
C LEU A 175 14.46 -32.27 -8.68
N PRO A 176 14.88 -33.15 -7.75
CA PRO A 176 15.49 -34.43 -8.09
C PRO A 176 14.58 -35.30 -8.98
N LYS A 177 15.18 -36.03 -9.93
CA LYS A 177 14.43 -36.81 -10.94
C LYS A 177 13.49 -37.85 -10.33
N ASN A 178 13.91 -38.52 -9.26
CA ASN A 178 13.09 -39.48 -8.51
C ASN A 178 11.81 -38.82 -7.96
N ILE A 179 11.92 -37.63 -7.37
CA ILE A 179 10.78 -36.87 -6.84
C ILE A 179 9.85 -36.44 -7.97
N VAL A 180 10.39 -35.93 -9.09
CA VAL A 180 9.58 -35.57 -10.27
C VAL A 180 8.81 -36.78 -10.81
N LEU A 181 9.45 -37.94 -10.90
CA LEU A 181 8.80 -39.18 -11.35
C LEU A 181 7.69 -39.64 -10.40
N GLU A 182 7.86 -39.48 -9.09
CA GLU A 182 6.80 -39.76 -8.12
C GLU A 182 5.60 -38.81 -8.26
N LEU A 183 5.85 -37.52 -8.47
CA LEU A 183 4.80 -36.53 -8.70
C LEU A 183 4.00 -36.83 -9.97
N LEU A 184 4.68 -37.19 -11.07
CA LEU A 184 4.03 -37.55 -12.33
C LEU A 184 3.19 -38.84 -12.22
N LYS A 185 3.62 -39.79 -11.39
CA LYS A 185 2.86 -41.03 -11.13
C LYS A 185 1.60 -40.77 -10.31
N LYS A 186 1.64 -39.82 -9.36
CA LYS A 186 0.47 -39.45 -8.55
C LYS A 186 -0.55 -38.64 -9.36
N GLY A 187 -0.11 -37.67 -10.18
CA GLY A 187 -1.02 -36.83 -10.98
C GLY A 187 -1.71 -37.53 -12.17
N LYS A 188 -1.39 -38.80 -12.47
CA LYS A 188 -2.12 -39.62 -13.45
C LYS A 188 -3.24 -40.48 -12.82
N ARG A 189 -3.38 -40.44 -11.49
CA ARG A 189 -4.34 -41.24 -10.72
C ARG A 189 -5.54 -40.43 -10.23
N GLU A 190 -5.56 -39.13 -10.49
CA GLU A 190 -6.70 -38.22 -10.31
C GLU A 190 -7.29 -37.89 -11.68
#